data_AF-A0A4R5VFW2-F1
#
_entry.id   AF-A0A4R5VFW2-F1
#
_cell.length_a   1.000
_cell.length_b   1.000
_cell.length_c   1.000
_cell.angle_alpha   90.00
_cell.angle_beta   90.00
_cell.angle_gamma   90.00
#
_symmetry.space_group_name_H-M   'P 1'
#
loop_
_entity.id
_entity.type
_entity.pdbx_description
1 polymer ?
#
loop_
_entity_poly.entity_id
_entity_poly.type
_entity_poly.pdbx_seq_one_letter_code
_entity_poly.pdbx_strand_id
1 'polypeptide(L)'
;MKPNLFRWATSELSQDAFLCWLVEWGKPHLKGEPLNTLATKFITELSDLKASDIDELEVRKQYKNIDIVVVINKRFAILIEDKVHAKNHSNQLQRYAETLKEEFSEKDLYLIYLKTGDQSNYRNVESKGYKTFKRSQLLKLLNEGKENGVNNNIFNDFLNYLTNIDNSVNSFKTLPIDKWHRDSWKGFYIELQKRLDQGDWDYVPQKNGGFLGFWWHWDHMDYKESGFDFYLQLEHGKFCFKIIPNDVQLNQEIRNYYRNILFQFAQKNDLRIERNGRCIKGKTKTMTVAKLSSSYIQTDSENRIDLERTIEKIKGIENLMKQIKTAHNNGFHE
;
A
#
# COMPACT_ATOMS: atom_id res chain seq x y z
N MET A 1 -6.70 -25.33 -16.16
CA MET A 1 -6.15 -24.94 -14.83
C MET A 1 -6.72 -25.88 -13.78
N LYS A 2 -5.89 -26.38 -12.86
CA LYS A 2 -6.33 -27.15 -11.68
C LYS A 2 -7.24 -26.25 -10.82
N PRO A 3 -8.40 -26.72 -10.34
CA PRO A 3 -9.20 -25.99 -9.36
C PRO A 3 -8.38 -25.66 -8.11
N ASN A 4 -8.60 -24.48 -7.53
CA ASN A 4 -7.92 -24.01 -6.31
C ASN A 4 -8.96 -23.43 -5.35
N LEU A 5 -9.02 -23.97 -4.12
CA LEU A 5 -10.00 -23.59 -3.11
C LEU A 5 -9.90 -22.11 -2.72
N PHE A 6 -8.68 -21.60 -2.55
CA PHE A 6 -8.43 -20.23 -2.09
C PHE A 6 -8.85 -19.17 -3.12
N ARG A 7 -9.01 -19.56 -4.39
CA ARG A 7 -9.61 -18.68 -5.40
C ARG A 7 -11.07 -18.32 -5.10
N TRP A 8 -11.80 -19.22 -4.45
CA TRP A 8 -13.21 -19.03 -4.11
C TRP A 8 -13.40 -18.59 -2.66
N ALA A 9 -12.53 -19.05 -1.76
CA ALA A 9 -12.50 -18.63 -0.37
C ALA A 9 -11.67 -17.34 -0.22
N THR A 10 -12.12 -16.22 -0.77
CA THR A 10 -11.35 -14.97 -0.81
C THR A 10 -11.45 -14.13 0.48
N SER A 11 -12.15 -14.61 1.50
CA SER A 11 -12.28 -13.91 2.78
C SER A 11 -11.00 -14.03 3.61
N GLU A 12 -10.80 -13.07 4.52
CA GLU A 12 -9.73 -13.11 5.53
C GLU A 12 -9.78 -14.42 6.35
N LEU A 13 -10.97 -14.96 6.61
CA LEU A 13 -11.16 -16.22 7.33
C LEU A 13 -10.49 -17.46 6.71
N SER A 14 -10.32 -17.49 5.37
CA SER A 14 -9.64 -18.61 4.70
C SER A 14 -8.13 -18.52 4.87
N GLN A 15 -7.60 -17.30 4.89
CA GLN A 15 -6.21 -17.01 5.16
C GLN A 15 -5.91 -17.29 6.63
N ASP A 16 -6.78 -16.90 7.57
CA ASP A 16 -6.69 -17.28 8.98
C ASP A 16 -6.59 -18.80 9.15
N ALA A 17 -7.47 -19.54 8.45
CA ALA A 17 -7.48 -20.99 8.51
C ALA A 17 -6.17 -21.59 7.99
N PHE A 18 -5.63 -21.07 6.89
CA PHE A 18 -4.33 -21.50 6.36
C PHE A 18 -3.19 -21.19 7.33
N LEU A 19 -3.16 -19.99 7.91
CA LEU A 19 -2.13 -19.57 8.84
C LEU A 19 -2.18 -20.40 10.13
N CYS A 20 -3.36 -20.64 10.71
CA CYS A 20 -3.50 -21.56 11.84
C CYS A 20 -3.02 -22.98 11.47
N TRP A 21 -3.44 -23.50 10.31
CA TRP A 21 -3.00 -24.80 9.81
C TRP A 21 -1.48 -24.88 9.66
N LEU A 22 -0.83 -23.83 9.13
CA LEU A 22 0.62 -23.76 9.01
C LEU A 22 1.30 -23.73 10.37
N VAL A 23 0.85 -22.87 11.29
CA VAL A 23 1.44 -22.74 12.63
C VAL A 23 1.30 -24.05 13.43
N GLU A 24 0.19 -24.77 13.29
CA GLU A 24 -0.02 -26.08 13.91
C GLU A 24 1.07 -27.10 13.58
N TRP A 25 1.67 -27.03 12.37
CA TRP A 25 2.82 -27.87 12.03
C TRP A 25 4.07 -27.58 12.86
N GLY A 26 4.16 -26.42 13.51
CA GLY A 26 5.26 -26.03 14.39
C GLY A 26 5.33 -26.81 15.71
N LYS A 27 4.33 -27.66 16.00
CA LYS A 27 4.31 -28.46 17.24
C LYS A 27 5.51 -29.43 17.33
N PRO A 28 6.17 -29.58 18.49
CA PRO A 28 7.42 -30.33 18.59
C PRO A 28 7.35 -31.82 18.21
N HIS A 29 6.20 -32.45 18.37
CA HIS A 29 6.02 -33.86 17.99
C HIS A 29 6.02 -34.08 16.47
N LEU A 30 5.95 -33.01 15.67
CA LEU A 30 6.03 -33.04 14.19
C LEU A 30 7.44 -32.71 13.68
N LYS A 31 8.42 -32.60 14.58
CA LYS A 31 9.80 -32.26 14.24
C LYS A 31 10.39 -33.24 13.23
N GLY A 32 11.03 -32.69 12.19
CA GLY A 32 11.62 -33.45 11.08
C GLY A 32 10.80 -33.37 9.78
N GLU A 33 9.52 -33.02 9.86
CA GLU A 33 8.70 -32.77 8.67
C GLU A 33 9.12 -31.44 8.00
N PRO A 34 9.16 -31.36 6.65
CA PRO A 34 9.41 -30.10 5.94
C PRO A 34 8.45 -28.98 6.35
N LEU A 35 7.17 -29.32 6.59
CA LEU A 35 6.16 -28.36 7.06
C LEU A 35 6.45 -27.87 8.48
N ASN A 36 6.96 -28.72 9.38
CA ASN A 36 7.37 -28.29 10.72
C ASN A 36 8.54 -27.31 10.65
N THR A 37 9.51 -27.56 9.77
CA THR A 37 10.65 -26.65 9.56
C THR A 37 10.17 -25.29 9.06
N LEU A 38 9.28 -25.28 8.07
CA LEU A 38 8.66 -24.06 7.55
C LEU A 38 7.84 -23.30 8.61
N ALA A 39 6.99 -24.01 9.37
CA ALA A 39 6.15 -23.42 10.41
C ALA A 39 6.98 -22.82 11.55
N THR A 40 8.03 -23.54 11.98
CA THR A 40 9.00 -23.04 12.95
C THR A 40 9.67 -21.77 12.45
N LYS A 41 10.13 -21.76 11.19
CA LYS A 41 10.71 -20.56 10.59
C LYS A 41 9.72 -19.40 10.56
N PHE A 42 8.46 -19.65 10.17
CA PHE A 42 7.40 -18.64 10.20
C PHE A 42 7.26 -18.01 11.59
N ILE A 43 7.12 -18.85 12.64
CA ILE A 43 6.98 -18.40 14.04
C ILE A 43 8.17 -17.55 14.46
N THR A 44 9.39 -17.97 14.12
CA THR A 44 10.62 -17.22 14.44
C THR A 44 10.78 -15.94 13.63
N GLU A 45 10.22 -15.82 12.42
CA GLU A 45 10.22 -14.55 11.68
C GLU A 45 9.20 -13.54 12.26
N LEU A 46 8.16 -14.04 12.92
CA LEU A 46 7.14 -13.24 13.60
C LEU A 46 7.51 -12.83 15.03
N SER A 47 8.61 -13.34 15.56
CA SER A 47 9.05 -13.09 16.94
C SER A 47 10.57 -12.90 17.00
N ASP A 48 11.11 -12.77 18.21
CA ASP A 48 12.56 -12.82 18.44
C ASP A 48 13.00 -14.17 19.02
N LEU A 49 12.10 -15.18 18.97
CA LEU A 49 12.35 -16.52 19.46
C LEU A 49 13.20 -17.32 18.49
N LYS A 50 13.91 -18.32 19.02
CA LYS A 50 14.62 -19.33 18.25
C LYS A 50 13.78 -20.60 18.16
N ALA A 51 14.09 -21.43 17.17
CA ALA A 51 13.48 -22.75 17.01
C ALA A 51 13.62 -23.63 18.27
N SER A 52 14.72 -23.47 19.03
CA SER A 52 14.96 -24.17 20.29
C SER A 52 14.05 -23.72 21.43
N ASP A 53 13.37 -22.59 21.29
CA ASP A 53 12.54 -22.02 22.35
C ASP A 53 11.08 -22.50 22.26
N ILE A 54 10.73 -23.36 21.30
CA ILE A 54 9.36 -23.83 21.05
C ILE A 54 9.23 -25.27 21.58
N ASP A 55 8.82 -25.40 22.85
CA ASP A 55 8.60 -26.70 23.52
C ASP A 55 7.11 -27.04 23.63
N GLU A 56 6.25 -26.02 23.70
CA GLU A 56 4.79 -26.14 23.68
C GLU A 56 4.22 -25.07 22.77
N LEU A 57 3.24 -25.43 21.95
CA LEU A 57 2.61 -24.55 20.98
C LEU A 57 1.09 -24.74 20.98
N GLU A 58 0.37 -23.65 21.25
CA GLU A 58 -1.10 -23.59 21.21
C GLU A 58 -1.54 -22.50 20.21
N VAL A 59 -2.45 -22.85 19.31
CA VAL A 59 -3.02 -21.91 18.33
C VAL A 59 -4.47 -21.61 18.69
N ARG A 60 -4.78 -20.34 18.92
CA ARG A 60 -6.14 -19.87 19.22
C ARG A 60 -6.64 -19.00 18.08
N LYS A 61 -7.65 -19.47 17.35
CA LYS A 61 -8.31 -18.73 16.28
C LYS A 61 -9.46 -17.88 16.84
N GLN A 62 -9.59 -16.63 16.39
CA GLN A 62 -10.66 -15.71 16.80
C GLN A 62 -10.74 -15.46 18.33
N TYR A 63 -9.62 -15.62 19.03
CA TYR A 63 -9.56 -15.47 20.48
C TYR A 63 -9.76 -14.02 20.90
N LYS A 64 -10.79 -13.73 21.70
CA LYS A 64 -11.14 -12.36 22.12
C LYS A 64 -11.28 -11.38 20.93
N ASN A 65 -11.77 -11.88 19.79
CA ASN A 65 -11.92 -11.16 18.51
C ASN A 65 -10.62 -10.84 17.77
N ILE A 66 -9.50 -11.41 18.20
CA ILE A 66 -8.20 -11.34 17.50
C ILE A 66 -8.16 -12.48 16.49
N ASP A 67 -7.73 -12.22 15.25
CA ASP A 67 -7.75 -13.21 14.17
C ASP A 67 -6.99 -14.50 14.56
N ILE A 68 -5.74 -14.37 15.02
CA ILE A 68 -4.93 -15.50 15.52
C ILE A 68 -4.08 -15.08 16.73
N VAL A 69 -4.05 -15.93 17.76
CA VAL A 69 -3.09 -15.85 18.87
C VAL A 69 -2.32 -17.17 18.96
N VAL A 70 -1.00 -17.09 18.87
CA VAL A 70 -0.10 -18.25 19.03
C VAL A 70 0.56 -18.15 20.39
N VAL A 71 0.32 -19.12 21.27
CA VAL A 71 0.90 -19.17 22.62
C VAL A 71 2.02 -20.20 22.64
N ILE A 72 3.20 -19.79 23.10
CA ILE A 72 4.40 -20.63 23.15
C ILE A 72 4.85 -20.77 24.61
N ASN A 73 5.05 -22.01 25.06
CA ASN A 73 5.46 -22.37 26.42
C ASN A 73 4.60 -21.73 27.53
N LYS A 74 3.32 -21.47 27.24
CA LYS A 74 2.38 -20.75 28.13
C LYS A 74 2.88 -19.38 28.62
N ARG A 75 3.89 -18.82 27.93
CA ARG A 75 4.60 -17.61 28.36
C ARG A 75 4.62 -16.54 27.28
N PHE A 76 4.97 -16.92 26.05
CA PHE A 76 5.05 -15.99 24.94
C PHE A 76 3.75 -16.01 24.15
N ALA A 77 3.38 -14.87 23.58
CA ALA A 77 2.24 -14.76 22.70
C ALA A 77 2.62 -14.01 21.43
N ILE A 78 2.22 -14.55 20.28
CA ILE A 78 2.23 -13.85 18.99
C ILE A 78 0.78 -13.55 18.62
N LEU A 79 0.44 -12.27 18.63
CA LEU A 79 -0.82 -11.76 18.11
C LEU A 79 -0.62 -11.54 16.61
N ILE A 80 -1.43 -12.19 15.78
CA ILE A 80 -1.45 -11.96 14.33
C ILE A 80 -2.83 -11.41 13.97
N GLU A 81 -2.83 -10.15 13.55
CA GLU A 81 -3.97 -9.52 12.91
C GLU A 81 -3.82 -9.66 11.40
N ASP A 82 -4.73 -10.40 10.77
CA ASP A 82 -4.66 -10.73 9.37
C ASP A 82 -5.52 -9.82 8.51
N LYS A 83 -4.98 -9.29 7.42
CA LYS A 83 -5.73 -8.47 6.49
C LYS A 83 -5.43 -8.84 5.05
N VAL A 84 -6.49 -9.04 4.28
CA VAL A 84 -6.41 -9.23 2.83
C VAL A 84 -6.63 -7.86 2.17
N HIS A 85 -7.83 -7.29 2.23
CA HIS A 85 -8.14 -6.04 1.54
C HIS A 85 -8.32 -4.84 2.47
N ALA A 86 -8.92 -5.03 3.64
CA ALA A 86 -9.27 -3.93 4.53
C ALA A 86 -8.02 -3.26 5.15
N LYS A 87 -8.18 -1.99 5.51
CA LYS A 87 -7.28 -1.28 6.43
C LYS A 87 -7.91 -1.35 7.81
N ASN A 88 -7.09 -1.54 8.84
CA ASN A 88 -7.61 -1.49 10.21
C ASN A 88 -7.92 -0.09 10.69
N HIS A 89 -8.99 -0.01 11.47
CA HIS A 89 -9.31 1.18 12.23
C HIS A 89 -8.39 1.29 13.44
N SER A 90 -7.74 2.46 13.58
CA SER A 90 -7.59 3.11 14.88
C SER A 90 -7.40 2.20 16.09
N ASN A 91 -8.50 2.13 16.80
CA ASN A 91 -8.62 1.66 18.17
C ASN A 91 -8.63 0.13 18.27
N GLN A 92 -8.84 -0.58 17.15
CA GLN A 92 -8.93 -2.04 17.15
C GLN A 92 -7.60 -2.69 17.55
N LEU A 93 -6.51 -2.29 16.89
CA LEU A 93 -5.16 -2.82 17.15
C LEU A 93 -4.70 -2.55 18.59
N GLN A 94 -5.01 -1.36 19.11
CA GLN A 94 -4.67 -0.99 20.49
C GLN A 94 -5.44 -1.87 21.49
N ARG A 95 -6.76 -1.99 21.32
CA ARG A 95 -7.61 -2.82 22.17
C ARG A 95 -7.13 -4.27 22.21
N TYR A 96 -6.74 -4.83 21.07
CA TYR A 96 -6.25 -6.22 21.01
C TYR A 96 -4.93 -6.41 21.75
N ALA A 97 -4.00 -5.47 21.63
CA ALA A 97 -2.76 -5.50 22.39
C ALA A 97 -3.03 -5.38 23.90
N GLU A 98 -3.86 -4.44 24.33
CA GLU A 98 -4.26 -4.26 25.74
C GLU A 98 -4.91 -5.52 26.32
N THR A 99 -5.78 -6.17 25.53
CA THR A 99 -6.47 -7.40 25.92
C THR A 99 -5.50 -8.56 26.22
N LEU A 100 -4.39 -8.67 25.48
CA LEU A 100 -3.39 -9.73 25.72
C LEU A 100 -2.37 -9.35 26.79
N LYS A 101 -2.16 -8.06 27.07
CA LYS A 101 -1.32 -7.59 28.18
C LYS A 101 -1.87 -7.99 29.56
N GLU A 102 -3.16 -8.33 29.66
CA GLU A 102 -3.76 -8.91 30.87
C GLU A 102 -3.32 -10.35 31.12
N GLU A 103 -2.90 -11.09 30.07
CA GLU A 103 -2.52 -12.51 30.15
C GLU A 103 -1.00 -12.73 30.01
N PHE A 104 -0.31 -11.85 29.28
CA PHE A 104 1.10 -12.00 28.93
C PHE A 104 1.88 -10.73 29.27
N SER A 105 3.14 -10.91 29.64
CA SER A 105 4.04 -9.77 29.86
C SER A 105 4.28 -9.05 28.53
N GLU A 106 4.34 -7.71 28.56
CA GLU A 106 4.57 -6.89 27.36
C GLU A 106 5.86 -7.27 26.60
N LYS A 107 6.92 -7.66 27.32
CA LYS A 107 8.19 -8.12 26.72
C LYS A 107 8.10 -9.49 26.04
N ASP A 108 7.09 -10.28 26.37
CA ASP A 108 6.86 -11.63 25.86
C ASP A 108 5.72 -11.64 24.82
N LEU A 109 5.20 -10.46 24.43
CA LEU A 109 4.11 -10.27 23.48
C LEU A 109 4.62 -9.68 22.16
N TYR A 110 4.42 -10.41 21.06
CA TYR A 110 4.75 -9.99 19.70
C TYR A 110 3.48 -9.58 18.95
N LEU A 111 3.44 -8.36 18.44
CA LEU A 111 2.29 -7.79 17.73
C LEU A 111 2.55 -7.78 16.22
N ILE A 112 1.82 -8.57 15.46
CA ILE A 112 2.01 -8.75 14.01
C ILE A 112 0.78 -8.26 13.25
N TYR A 113 1.01 -7.42 12.25
CA TYR A 113 0.03 -7.06 11.24
C TYR A 113 0.39 -7.74 9.92
N LEU A 114 -0.27 -8.86 9.63
CA LEU A 114 -0.05 -9.63 8.41
C LEU A 114 -0.93 -9.08 7.29
N LYS A 115 -0.32 -8.68 6.17
CA LYS A 115 -1.03 -8.00 5.08
C LYS A 115 -0.69 -8.64 3.73
N THR A 116 -1.64 -9.38 3.15
CA THR A 116 -1.47 -10.05 1.84
C THR A 116 -2.01 -9.26 0.66
N GLY A 117 -2.93 -8.32 0.85
CA GLY A 117 -3.25 -7.32 -0.16
C GLY A 117 -2.42 -6.05 -0.01
N ASP A 118 -2.47 -5.19 -1.02
CA ASP A 118 -1.58 -4.03 -1.09
C ASP A 118 -2.19 -2.80 -0.39
N GLN A 119 -1.34 -2.03 0.31
CA GLN A 119 -1.69 -0.81 1.05
C GLN A 119 -0.52 0.17 0.96
N SER A 120 -0.81 1.47 0.75
CA SER A 120 0.22 2.49 0.53
C SER A 120 1.09 2.76 1.74
N ASN A 121 0.55 2.71 2.96
CA ASN A 121 1.26 3.18 4.14
C ASN A 121 0.82 2.44 5.41
N TYR A 122 1.78 2.15 6.28
CA TYR A 122 1.61 1.39 7.52
C TYR A 122 1.89 2.21 8.80
N ARG A 123 2.14 3.53 8.69
CA ARG A 123 2.45 4.41 9.84
C ARG A 123 1.53 4.24 11.04
N ASN A 124 0.21 4.12 10.82
CA ASN A 124 -0.79 3.94 11.91
C ASN A 124 -0.75 2.54 12.56
N VAL A 125 -0.20 1.54 11.86
CA VAL A 125 0.03 0.19 12.40
C VAL A 125 1.33 0.22 13.22
N GLU A 126 2.40 0.74 12.63
CA GLU A 126 3.72 0.85 13.24
C GLU A 126 3.71 1.72 14.50
N SER A 127 2.96 2.83 14.49
CA SER A 127 2.81 3.71 15.66
C SER A 127 2.15 3.04 16.86
N LYS A 128 1.58 1.84 16.70
CA LYS A 128 0.98 1.03 17.77
C LYS A 128 1.85 -0.15 18.19
N GLY A 129 3.10 -0.20 17.73
CA GLY A 129 4.05 -1.26 18.06
C GLY A 129 3.87 -2.54 17.26
N TYR A 130 3.01 -2.56 16.23
CA TYR A 130 2.84 -3.72 15.38
C TYR A 130 3.94 -3.80 14.32
N LYS A 131 4.58 -4.97 14.23
CA LYS A 131 5.48 -5.32 13.12
C LYS A 131 4.64 -5.73 11.91
N THR A 132 4.91 -5.12 10.75
CA THR A 132 4.23 -5.49 9.51
C THR A 132 4.86 -6.73 8.88
N PHE A 133 4.04 -7.70 8.47
CA PHE A 133 4.48 -8.87 7.70
C PHE A 133 3.72 -8.92 6.37
N LYS A 134 4.41 -8.64 5.25
CA LYS A 134 3.78 -8.40 3.94
C LYS A 134 3.70 -9.67 3.09
N ARG A 135 2.82 -9.67 2.07
CA ARG A 135 2.71 -10.74 1.04
C ARG A 135 4.06 -11.21 0.52
N SER A 136 4.98 -10.28 0.24
CA SER A 136 6.31 -10.60 -0.30
C SER A 136 7.17 -11.43 0.67
N GLN A 137 7.09 -11.16 1.97
CA GLN A 137 7.79 -11.94 3.01
C GLN A 137 7.18 -13.32 3.15
N LEU A 138 5.84 -13.41 3.17
CA LEU A 138 5.13 -14.69 3.21
C LEU A 138 5.45 -15.53 1.96
N LEU A 139 5.41 -14.95 0.77
CA LEU A 139 5.78 -15.64 -0.48
C LEU A 139 7.22 -16.11 -0.47
N LYS A 140 8.16 -15.29 0.03
CA LYS A 140 9.56 -15.70 0.17
C LYS A 140 9.66 -16.97 1.04
N LEU A 141 9.07 -16.91 2.23
CA LEU A 141 9.06 -18.03 3.17
C LEU A 141 8.42 -19.29 2.58
N LEU A 142 7.26 -19.17 1.93
CA LEU A 142 6.58 -20.31 1.31
C LEU A 142 7.40 -20.88 0.15
N ASN A 143 8.03 -20.05 -0.70
CA ASN A 143 8.88 -20.57 -1.78
C ASN A 143 10.10 -21.32 -1.21
N GLU A 144 10.73 -20.80 -0.16
CA GLU A 144 11.82 -21.52 0.52
C GLU A 144 11.32 -22.86 1.10
N GLY A 145 10.11 -22.91 1.67
CA GLY A 145 9.49 -24.17 2.12
C GLY A 145 9.32 -25.17 0.98
N LYS A 146 8.86 -24.72 -0.19
CA LYS A 146 8.72 -25.54 -1.39
C LYS A 146 10.08 -26.07 -1.87
N GLU A 147 11.09 -25.21 -1.91
CA GLU A 147 12.47 -25.58 -2.28
C GLU A 147 13.07 -26.60 -1.30
N ASN A 148 12.71 -26.50 -0.01
CA ASN A 148 13.12 -27.42 1.05
C ASN A 148 12.23 -28.67 1.17
N GLY A 149 11.45 -29.01 0.13
CA GLY A 149 10.78 -30.30 0.04
C GLY A 149 9.37 -30.37 0.64
N VAL A 150 8.74 -29.23 0.98
CA VAL A 150 7.31 -29.24 1.33
C VAL A 150 6.49 -29.72 0.13
N ASN A 151 5.86 -30.88 0.27
CA ASN A 151 4.94 -31.44 -0.72
C ASN A 151 3.57 -31.71 -0.11
N ASN A 152 2.73 -30.68 -0.06
CA ASN A 152 1.37 -30.76 0.48
C ASN A 152 0.39 -29.97 -0.38
N ASN A 153 -0.78 -30.54 -0.68
CA ASN A 153 -1.76 -29.93 -1.57
C ASN A 153 -2.35 -28.61 -1.03
N ILE A 154 -2.60 -28.52 0.28
CA ILE A 154 -3.13 -27.31 0.92
C ILE A 154 -2.10 -26.18 0.80
N PHE A 155 -0.84 -26.48 1.12
CA PHE A 155 0.29 -25.56 0.97
C PHE A 155 0.46 -25.11 -0.48
N ASN A 156 0.52 -26.04 -1.43
CA ASN A 156 0.74 -25.73 -2.83
C ASN A 156 -0.39 -24.88 -3.41
N ASP A 157 -1.64 -25.16 -3.05
CA ASP A 157 -2.78 -24.38 -3.50
C ASP A 157 -2.76 -22.96 -2.91
N PHE A 158 -2.40 -22.78 -1.63
CA PHE A 158 -2.26 -21.44 -1.04
C PHE A 158 -1.10 -20.64 -1.64
N LEU A 159 0.07 -21.26 -1.80
CA LEU A 159 1.22 -20.64 -2.46
C LEU A 159 0.86 -20.19 -3.88
N ASN A 160 0.25 -21.07 -4.69
CA ASN A 160 -0.20 -20.72 -6.03
C ASN A 160 -1.22 -19.57 -6.03
N TYR A 161 -2.12 -19.53 -5.05
CA TYR A 161 -3.08 -18.43 -4.90
C TYR A 161 -2.37 -17.08 -4.65
N LEU A 162 -1.47 -17.02 -3.67
CA LEU A 162 -0.71 -15.80 -3.39
C LEU A 162 0.19 -15.39 -4.56
N THR A 163 0.83 -16.35 -5.23
CA THR A 163 1.65 -16.10 -6.44
C THR A 163 0.80 -15.49 -7.55
N ASN A 164 -0.44 -15.94 -7.73
CA ASN A 164 -1.34 -15.36 -8.73
C ASN A 164 -1.72 -13.90 -8.42
N ILE A 165 -1.94 -13.57 -7.14
CA ILE A 165 -2.15 -12.19 -6.72
C ILE A 165 -0.90 -11.35 -7.04
N ASP A 166 0.28 -11.85 -6.70
CA ASP A 166 1.53 -11.12 -6.91
C ASP A 166 1.84 -10.92 -8.41
N ASN A 167 1.56 -11.92 -9.23
CA ASN A 167 1.63 -11.82 -10.70
C ASN A 167 0.63 -10.81 -11.25
N SER A 168 -0.61 -10.79 -10.73
CA SER A 168 -1.65 -9.82 -11.09
C SER A 168 -1.19 -8.39 -10.78
N VAL A 169 -0.57 -8.17 -9.62
CA VAL A 169 -0.02 -6.86 -9.24
C VAL A 169 1.18 -6.48 -10.11
N ASN A 170 2.10 -7.41 -10.39
CA ASN A 170 3.26 -7.16 -11.24
C ASN A 170 2.96 -7.11 -12.75
N SER A 171 1.72 -7.39 -13.16
CA SER A 171 1.30 -7.42 -14.57
C SER A 171 1.52 -6.10 -15.31
N PHE A 172 1.63 -4.97 -14.60
CA PHE A 172 1.92 -3.66 -15.20
C PHE A 172 3.25 -3.63 -15.97
N LYS A 173 4.19 -4.51 -15.60
CA LYS A 173 5.51 -4.61 -16.24
C LYS A 173 5.46 -5.29 -17.61
N THR A 174 4.42 -6.07 -17.89
CA THR A 174 4.36 -6.95 -19.07
C THR A 174 3.12 -6.74 -19.92
N LEU A 175 2.00 -6.31 -19.33
CA LEU A 175 0.79 -6.02 -20.07
C LEU A 175 0.89 -4.67 -20.80
N PRO A 176 0.37 -4.59 -22.05
CA PRO A 176 0.10 -3.30 -22.69
C PRO A 176 -0.80 -2.41 -21.81
N ILE A 177 -0.60 -1.09 -21.86
CA ILE A 177 -1.31 -0.14 -20.98
C ILE A 177 -2.83 -0.26 -21.08
N ASP A 178 -3.38 -0.54 -22.28
CA ASP A 178 -4.81 -0.71 -22.50
C ASP A 178 -5.39 -2.01 -21.89
N LYS A 179 -4.53 -2.91 -21.44
CA LYS A 179 -4.88 -4.16 -20.74
C LYS A 179 -4.69 -4.06 -19.22
N TRP A 180 -4.20 -2.93 -18.71
CA TRP A 180 -4.03 -2.75 -17.28
C TRP A 180 -5.37 -2.79 -16.55
N HIS A 181 -5.43 -3.64 -15.53
CA HIS A 181 -6.55 -3.74 -14.60
C HIS A 181 -6.18 -3.13 -13.25
N ARG A 182 -7.10 -3.18 -12.28
CA ARG A 182 -6.93 -2.58 -10.95
C ARG A 182 -5.61 -2.98 -10.28
N ASP A 183 -5.23 -4.25 -10.34
CA ASP A 183 -3.99 -4.72 -9.72
C ASP A 183 -2.74 -4.26 -10.48
N SER A 184 -2.79 -4.15 -11.83
CA SER A 184 -1.70 -3.52 -12.60
C SER A 184 -1.46 -2.08 -12.11
N TRP A 185 -2.53 -1.30 -11.93
CA TRP A 185 -2.41 0.06 -11.40
C TRP A 185 -1.84 0.11 -9.98
N LYS A 186 -2.23 -0.82 -9.10
CA LYS A 186 -1.63 -0.93 -7.76
C LYS A 186 -0.13 -1.21 -7.86
N GLY A 187 0.28 -2.18 -8.68
CA GLY A 187 1.69 -2.53 -8.85
C GLY A 187 2.51 -1.36 -9.38
N PHE A 188 1.98 -0.64 -10.36
CA PHE A 188 2.62 0.57 -10.86
C PHE A 188 2.76 1.65 -9.76
N TYR A 189 1.73 1.88 -8.95
CA TYR A 189 1.80 2.86 -7.86
C TYR A 189 2.71 2.45 -6.70
N ILE A 190 2.83 1.16 -6.40
CA ILE A 190 3.82 0.63 -5.45
C ILE A 190 5.24 0.92 -5.95
N GLU A 191 5.49 0.68 -7.25
CA GLU A 191 6.79 0.98 -7.86
C GLU A 191 7.07 2.50 -7.88
N LEU A 192 6.08 3.33 -8.24
CA LEU A 192 6.22 4.79 -8.14
C LEU A 192 6.58 5.24 -6.73
N GLN A 193 5.87 4.75 -5.72
CA GLN A 193 6.11 5.09 -4.33
C GLN A 193 7.57 4.81 -3.94
N LYS A 194 8.09 3.65 -4.33
CA LYS A 194 9.48 3.26 -4.11
C LYS A 194 10.48 4.15 -4.86
N ARG A 195 10.22 4.47 -6.13
CA ARG A 195 11.15 5.21 -7.01
C ARG A 195 11.17 6.72 -6.73
N LEU A 196 10.09 7.25 -6.18
CA LEU A 196 9.95 8.66 -5.77
C LEU A 196 10.28 8.87 -4.29
N ASP A 197 10.36 7.79 -3.51
CA ASP A 197 10.54 7.80 -2.04
C ASP A 197 9.49 8.65 -1.31
N GLN A 198 8.27 8.67 -1.85
CA GLN A 198 7.15 9.43 -1.34
C GLN A 198 5.84 8.98 -1.99
N GLY A 199 4.74 9.54 -1.50
CA GLY A 199 3.42 9.39 -2.08
C GLY A 199 2.57 8.36 -1.36
N ASP A 200 1.27 8.54 -1.52
CA ASP A 200 0.23 7.68 -0.97
C ASP A 200 -0.76 7.36 -2.09
N TRP A 201 -1.44 6.22 -1.96
CA TRP A 201 -2.44 5.81 -2.93
C TRP A 201 -3.60 5.06 -2.28
N ASP A 202 -4.79 5.28 -2.82
CA ASP A 202 -6.00 4.60 -2.39
C ASP A 202 -7.09 4.71 -3.46
N TYR A 203 -8.17 3.95 -3.27
CA TYR A 203 -9.37 4.10 -4.06
C TYR A 203 -10.13 5.37 -3.67
N VAL A 204 -10.39 6.22 -4.65
CA VAL A 204 -11.17 7.46 -4.49
C VAL A 204 -12.59 7.22 -5.00
N PRO A 205 -13.60 7.09 -4.12
CA PRO A 205 -14.98 6.82 -4.54
C PRO A 205 -15.60 8.02 -5.28
N GLN A 206 -16.38 7.74 -6.33
CA GLN A 206 -17.19 8.72 -7.04
C GLN A 206 -18.58 8.15 -7.36
N LYS A 207 -19.54 9.04 -7.70
CA LYS A 207 -20.95 8.66 -7.96
C LYS A 207 -21.11 7.55 -9.01
N ASN A 208 -20.23 7.48 -10.00
CA ASN A 208 -20.30 6.54 -11.13
C ASN A 208 -19.20 5.47 -11.08
N GLY A 209 -18.72 5.13 -9.89
CA GLY A 209 -17.51 4.33 -9.72
C GLY A 209 -16.27 5.21 -9.59
N GLY A 210 -15.42 4.86 -8.64
CA GLY A 210 -14.20 5.59 -8.33
C GLY A 210 -13.00 5.15 -9.16
N PHE A 211 -11.82 5.65 -8.79
CA PHE A 211 -10.55 5.31 -9.44
C PHE A 211 -9.46 5.07 -8.40
N LEU A 212 -8.36 4.43 -8.78
CA LEU A 212 -7.18 4.36 -7.93
C LEU A 212 -6.36 5.64 -8.11
N GLY A 213 -6.27 6.43 -7.04
CA GLY A 213 -5.49 7.67 -7.01
C GLY A 213 -4.11 7.45 -6.40
N PHE A 214 -3.09 8.12 -6.92
CA PHE A 214 -1.77 8.25 -6.30
C PHE A 214 -1.47 9.74 -6.13
N TRP A 215 -1.17 10.21 -4.92
CA TRP A 215 -0.91 11.62 -4.62
C TRP A 215 0.42 11.80 -3.88
N TRP A 216 1.19 12.78 -4.30
CA TRP A 216 2.55 13.03 -3.81
C TRP A 216 2.96 14.48 -4.08
N HIS A 217 4.21 14.83 -3.72
CA HIS A 217 4.76 16.16 -3.93
C HIS A 217 3.92 17.27 -3.27
N TRP A 218 3.58 17.06 -2.00
CA TRP A 218 2.83 18.03 -1.20
C TRP A 218 3.74 19.19 -0.78
N ASP A 219 3.25 20.41 -0.96
CA ASP A 219 3.92 21.62 -0.52
C ASP A 219 2.87 22.75 -0.38
N HIS A 220 3.28 23.89 0.18
CA HIS A 220 2.42 25.00 0.58
C HIS A 220 2.79 26.30 -0.14
N MET A 221 1.83 27.18 -0.41
CA MET A 221 2.07 28.55 -0.88
C MET A 221 1.21 29.55 -0.12
N ASP A 222 1.84 30.65 0.28
CA ASP A 222 1.15 31.77 0.91
C ASP A 222 0.35 32.53 -0.15
N TYR A 223 -0.82 33.03 0.24
CA TYR A 223 -1.66 33.84 -0.62
C TYR A 223 -2.52 34.80 0.21
N LYS A 224 -2.20 36.09 0.13
CA LYS A 224 -2.76 37.13 1.00
C LYS A 224 -2.51 36.77 2.47
N GLU A 225 -3.51 36.94 3.34
CA GLU A 225 -3.46 36.52 4.76
C GLU A 225 -3.78 35.02 4.96
N SER A 226 -3.81 34.24 3.88
CA SER A 226 -4.09 32.81 3.87
C SER A 226 -3.02 32.07 3.06
N GLY A 227 -3.33 30.86 2.62
CA GLY A 227 -2.46 30.04 1.79
C GLY A 227 -3.22 28.88 1.16
N PHE A 228 -2.48 28.00 0.51
CA PHE A 228 -3.02 26.77 -0.04
C PHE A 228 -1.94 25.70 -0.16
N ASP A 229 -2.35 24.46 0.04
CA ASP A 229 -1.52 23.32 -0.30
C ASP A 229 -1.68 23.00 -1.78
N PHE A 230 -0.60 22.56 -2.41
CA PHE A 230 -0.62 22.02 -3.76
C PHE A 230 0.10 20.67 -3.78
N TYR A 231 -0.34 19.81 -4.70
CA TYR A 231 0.20 18.47 -4.84
C TYR A 231 -0.08 17.90 -6.23
N LEU A 232 0.59 16.80 -6.55
CA LEU A 232 0.42 16.06 -7.79
C LEU A 232 -0.45 14.83 -7.56
N GLN A 233 -1.30 14.49 -8.53
CA GLN A 233 -2.19 13.33 -8.44
C GLN A 233 -2.30 12.57 -9.76
N LEU A 234 -2.15 11.25 -9.72
CA LEU A 234 -2.49 10.35 -10.82
C LEU A 234 -3.91 9.81 -10.63
N GLU A 235 -4.68 9.79 -11.71
CA GLU A 235 -5.99 9.14 -11.80
C GLU A 235 -5.93 8.13 -12.95
N HIS A 236 -5.26 7.00 -12.71
CA HIS A 236 -4.77 6.10 -13.76
C HIS A 236 -3.94 6.90 -14.78
N GLY A 237 -4.22 6.81 -16.09
CA GLY A 237 -3.48 7.51 -17.15
C GLY A 237 -3.57 9.05 -17.12
N LYS A 238 -4.34 9.66 -16.21
CA LYS A 238 -4.43 11.11 -16.07
C LYS A 238 -3.45 11.62 -15.02
N PHE A 239 -2.67 12.63 -15.39
CA PHE A 239 -1.79 13.36 -14.48
C PHE A 239 -2.40 14.72 -14.16
N CYS A 240 -2.68 14.98 -12.89
CA CYS A 240 -3.44 16.14 -12.40
C CYS A 240 -2.59 16.99 -11.45
N PHE A 241 -2.71 18.31 -11.61
CA PHE A 241 -2.21 19.30 -10.66
C PHE A 241 -3.35 19.67 -9.73
N LYS A 242 -3.13 19.62 -8.42
CA LYS A 242 -4.18 19.78 -7.40
C LYS A 242 -3.83 20.89 -6.42
N ILE A 243 -4.87 21.51 -5.87
CA ILE A 243 -4.75 22.48 -4.77
C ILE A 243 -5.83 22.24 -3.70
N ILE A 244 -5.52 22.67 -2.49
CA ILE A 244 -6.41 22.75 -1.33
C ILE A 244 -6.25 24.14 -0.70
N PRO A 245 -7.17 25.08 -0.97
CA PRO A 245 -7.18 26.37 -0.28
C PRO A 245 -7.35 26.22 1.24
N ASN A 246 -6.56 26.95 2.02
CA ASN A 246 -6.74 27.03 3.48
C ASN A 246 -8.06 27.72 3.82
N ASP A 247 -8.41 28.77 3.07
CA ASP A 247 -9.74 29.39 3.09
C ASP A 247 -10.53 29.02 1.82
N VAL A 248 -11.61 28.25 2.02
CA VAL A 248 -12.51 27.82 0.95
C VAL A 248 -13.22 28.99 0.25
N GLN A 249 -13.35 30.15 0.90
CA GLN A 249 -13.94 31.35 0.29
C GLN A 249 -13.06 31.93 -0.82
N LEU A 250 -11.75 31.77 -0.70
CA LEU A 250 -10.75 32.24 -1.67
C LEU A 250 -10.50 31.24 -2.80
N ASN A 251 -11.24 30.12 -2.85
CA ASN A 251 -10.91 28.99 -3.70
C ASN A 251 -10.85 29.30 -5.21
N GLN A 252 -11.68 30.22 -5.72
CA GLN A 252 -11.65 30.63 -7.12
C GLN A 252 -10.47 31.55 -7.43
N GLU A 253 -10.15 32.47 -6.50
CA GLU A 253 -9.03 33.41 -6.63
C GLU A 253 -7.70 32.66 -6.62
N ILE A 254 -7.49 31.80 -5.62
CA ILE A 254 -6.31 30.94 -5.50
C ILE A 254 -6.17 30.04 -6.72
N ARG A 255 -7.26 29.43 -7.20
CA ARG A 255 -7.23 28.59 -8.40
C ARG A 255 -6.75 29.36 -9.63
N ASN A 256 -7.25 30.58 -9.83
CA ASN A 256 -6.87 31.40 -10.98
C ASN A 256 -5.41 31.88 -10.85
N TYR A 257 -5.02 32.35 -9.68
CA TYR A 257 -3.64 32.75 -9.36
C TYR A 257 -2.65 31.62 -9.65
N TYR A 258 -2.84 30.45 -9.03
CA TYR A 258 -1.94 29.31 -9.21
C TYR A 258 -1.95 28.80 -10.65
N ARG A 259 -3.11 28.82 -11.31
CA ARG A 259 -3.22 28.41 -12.72
C ARG A 259 -2.42 29.33 -13.64
N ASN A 260 -2.41 30.65 -13.42
CA ASN A 260 -1.63 31.57 -14.26
C ASN A 260 -0.13 31.23 -14.19
N ILE A 261 0.40 31.09 -12.97
CA ILE A 261 1.81 30.74 -12.74
C ILE A 261 2.12 29.37 -13.34
N LEU A 262 1.29 28.36 -13.07
CA LEU A 262 1.48 27.01 -13.58
C LEU A 262 1.54 26.97 -15.11
N PHE A 263 0.63 27.67 -15.81
CA PHE A 263 0.61 27.70 -17.27
C PHE A 263 1.81 28.42 -17.87
N GLN A 264 2.30 29.50 -17.25
CA GLN A 264 3.51 30.18 -17.69
C GLN A 264 4.75 29.29 -17.57
N PHE A 265 4.92 28.64 -16.42
CA PHE A 265 6.04 27.73 -16.19
C PHE A 265 5.96 26.50 -17.09
N ALA A 266 4.76 25.94 -17.29
CA ALA A 266 4.55 24.84 -18.21
C ALA A 266 4.92 25.22 -19.65
N GLN A 267 4.51 26.40 -20.14
CA GLN A 267 4.89 26.89 -21.46
C GLN A 267 6.41 27.05 -21.62
N LYS A 268 7.08 27.64 -20.62
CA LYS A 268 8.55 27.81 -20.62
C LYS A 268 9.32 26.48 -20.66
N ASN A 269 8.71 25.40 -20.18
CA ASN A 269 9.32 24.06 -20.11
C ASN A 269 8.74 23.09 -21.16
N ASP A 270 8.05 23.60 -22.20
CA ASP A 270 7.38 22.80 -23.24
C ASP A 270 6.44 21.69 -22.68
N LEU A 271 5.87 21.92 -21.51
CA LEU A 271 4.92 21.01 -20.87
C LEU A 271 3.49 21.36 -21.30
N ARG A 272 2.88 20.49 -22.10
CA ARG A 272 1.50 20.68 -22.55
C ARG A 272 0.49 20.30 -21.48
N ILE A 273 -0.22 21.31 -20.97
CA ILE A 273 -1.29 21.16 -19.98
C ILE A 273 -2.59 21.83 -20.45
N GLU A 274 -3.70 21.35 -19.92
CA GLU A 274 -5.02 21.91 -20.17
C GLU A 274 -5.80 22.13 -18.87
N ARG A 275 -6.73 23.09 -18.94
CA ARG A 275 -7.59 23.43 -17.80
C ARG A 275 -8.47 22.23 -17.48
N ASN A 276 -8.53 21.86 -16.21
CA ASN A 276 -9.39 20.79 -15.73
C ASN A 276 -9.96 21.18 -14.35
N GLY A 277 -11.02 20.49 -13.94
CA GLY A 277 -11.63 20.64 -12.61
C GLY A 277 -12.72 21.71 -12.52
N ARG A 278 -13.81 21.37 -11.84
CA ARG A 278 -14.88 22.30 -11.46
C ARG A 278 -14.52 23.00 -10.16
N CYS A 279 -14.92 24.25 -10.00
CA CYS A 279 -14.77 25.00 -8.74
C CYS A 279 -16.04 25.82 -8.50
N ILE A 280 -16.69 25.56 -7.36
CA ILE A 280 -17.84 26.32 -6.86
C ILE A 280 -17.33 27.22 -5.74
N LYS A 281 -17.53 28.54 -5.89
CA LYS A 281 -17.07 29.55 -4.93
C LYS A 281 -17.52 29.19 -3.52
N GLY A 282 -16.60 29.20 -2.55
CA GLY A 282 -16.91 28.95 -1.14
C GLY A 282 -17.31 27.51 -0.79
N LYS A 283 -17.28 26.56 -1.74
CA LYS A 283 -17.73 25.16 -1.50
C LYS A 283 -16.69 24.09 -1.86
N THR A 284 -15.91 24.29 -2.91
CA THR A 284 -14.92 23.30 -3.35
C THR A 284 -13.66 23.38 -2.49
N LYS A 285 -13.42 22.35 -1.66
CA LYS A 285 -12.25 22.25 -0.76
C LYS A 285 -10.98 21.74 -1.44
N THR A 286 -11.12 20.77 -2.35
CA THR A 286 -10.01 20.20 -3.12
C THR A 286 -10.36 20.26 -4.59
N MET A 287 -9.44 20.68 -5.45
CA MET A 287 -9.71 20.79 -6.88
C MET A 287 -8.50 20.48 -7.74
N THR A 288 -8.78 19.99 -8.94
CA THR A 288 -7.82 19.95 -10.02
C THR A 288 -7.77 21.34 -10.67
N VAL A 289 -6.56 21.85 -10.88
CA VAL A 289 -6.30 23.14 -11.56
C VAL A 289 -5.97 22.94 -13.02
N ALA A 290 -5.22 21.90 -13.34
CA ALA A 290 -4.84 21.51 -14.69
C ALA A 290 -4.60 20.00 -14.76
N LYS A 291 -4.52 19.45 -15.98
CA LYS A 291 -3.98 18.12 -16.25
C LYS A 291 -3.02 18.17 -17.43
N LEU A 292 -2.15 17.17 -17.57
CA LEU A 292 -1.39 16.99 -18.80
C LEU A 292 -2.34 16.74 -19.98
N SER A 293 -2.03 17.32 -21.13
CA SER A 293 -2.80 17.11 -22.38
C SER A 293 -2.52 15.74 -23.01
N SER A 294 -1.39 15.12 -22.68
CA SER A 294 -0.99 13.78 -23.15
C SER A 294 -0.70 12.86 -21.98
N SER A 295 -0.65 11.54 -22.22
CA SER A 295 -0.24 10.56 -21.21
C SER A 295 1.13 10.91 -20.60
N TYR A 296 1.25 10.75 -19.29
CA TYR A 296 2.55 10.78 -18.61
C TYR A 296 3.30 9.45 -18.74
N ILE A 297 2.57 8.34 -18.94
CA ILE A 297 3.17 7.02 -19.14
C ILE A 297 3.84 7.00 -20.51
N GLN A 298 5.13 6.69 -20.53
CA GLN A 298 5.91 6.45 -21.73
C GLN A 298 5.85 4.96 -22.06
N THR A 299 5.77 4.62 -23.34
CA THR A 299 5.62 3.23 -23.78
C THR A 299 6.62 2.86 -24.85
N ASP A 300 6.90 1.57 -24.97
CA ASP A 300 7.59 0.99 -26.10
C ASP A 300 6.66 0.82 -27.33
N SER A 301 7.17 0.18 -28.39
CA SER A 301 6.42 -0.12 -29.61
C SER A 301 5.29 -1.13 -29.42
N GLU A 302 5.28 -1.90 -28.33
CA GLU A 302 4.25 -2.87 -27.99
C GLU A 302 3.21 -2.30 -27.00
N ASN A 303 3.22 -0.98 -26.77
CA ASN A 303 2.37 -0.29 -25.80
C ASN A 303 2.58 -0.78 -24.35
N ARG A 304 3.75 -1.33 -24.02
CA ARG A 304 4.13 -1.64 -22.63
C ARG A 304 4.87 -0.47 -22.01
N ILE A 305 4.86 -0.38 -20.69
CA ILE A 305 5.50 0.74 -19.98
C ILE A 305 7.02 0.75 -20.19
N ASP A 306 7.54 1.92 -20.58
CA ASP A 306 8.93 2.29 -20.38
C ASP A 306 9.03 2.97 -19.00
N LEU A 307 9.41 2.18 -18.00
CA LEU A 307 9.37 2.63 -16.60
C LEU A 307 10.36 3.78 -16.35
N GLU A 308 11.57 3.70 -16.90
CA GLU A 308 12.60 4.70 -16.67
C GLU A 308 12.22 6.05 -17.28
N ARG A 309 11.77 6.07 -18.55
CA ARG A 309 11.30 7.31 -19.17
C ARG A 309 10.04 7.86 -18.51
N THR A 310 9.16 6.98 -18.02
CA THR A 310 7.98 7.41 -17.25
C THR A 310 8.38 8.09 -15.94
N ILE A 311 9.32 7.52 -15.18
CA ILE A 311 9.84 8.11 -13.94
C ILE A 311 10.56 9.43 -14.23
N GLU A 312 11.39 9.49 -15.28
CA GLU A 312 12.09 10.71 -15.68
C GLU A 312 11.11 11.85 -15.98
N LYS A 313 10.06 11.57 -16.76
CA LYS A 313 9.00 12.55 -17.04
C LYS A 313 8.28 13.02 -15.79
N ILE A 314 7.96 12.11 -14.85
CA ILE A 314 7.33 12.46 -13.57
C ILE A 314 8.26 13.38 -12.76
N LYS A 315 9.55 13.03 -12.63
CA LYS A 315 10.54 13.84 -11.90
C LYS A 315 10.80 15.20 -12.56
N GLY A 316 10.75 15.27 -13.89
CA GLY A 316 10.79 16.54 -14.62
C GLY A 316 9.64 17.48 -14.21
N ILE A 317 8.44 16.94 -14.02
CA ILE A 317 7.30 17.71 -13.52
C ILE A 317 7.49 18.08 -12.05
N GLU A 318 8.01 17.21 -11.19
CA GLU A 318 8.35 17.58 -9.79
C GLU A 318 9.34 18.75 -9.74
N ASN A 319 10.32 18.77 -10.65
CA ASN A 319 11.28 19.87 -10.73
C ASN A 319 10.61 21.19 -11.15
N LEU A 320 9.67 21.14 -12.10
CA LEU A 320 8.85 22.29 -12.47
C LEU A 320 8.09 22.86 -11.26
N MET A 321 7.50 21.99 -10.44
CA MET A 321 6.75 22.39 -9.26
C MET A 321 7.64 23.07 -8.22
N LYS A 322 8.87 22.56 -8.02
CA LYS A 322 9.88 23.22 -7.17
C LYS A 322 10.26 24.60 -7.69
N GLN A 323 10.46 24.75 -9.01
CA GLN A 323 10.76 26.05 -9.62
C GLN A 323 9.63 27.06 -9.40
N ILE A 324 8.37 26.63 -9.55
CA ILE A 324 7.19 27.46 -9.29
C ILE A 324 7.19 27.93 -7.83
N LYS A 325 7.46 27.04 -6.87
CA LYS A 325 7.56 27.39 -5.44
C LYS A 325 8.68 28.38 -5.16
N THR A 326 9.87 28.16 -5.71
CA THR A 326 11.00 29.08 -5.56
C THR A 326 10.69 30.46 -6.14
N ALA A 327 10.09 30.53 -7.33
CA ALA A 327 9.73 31.79 -7.96
C ALA A 327 8.68 32.56 -7.13
N HIS A 328 7.67 31.87 -6.61
CA HIS A 328 6.67 32.46 -5.73
C HIS A 328 7.32 33.06 -4.46
N ASN A 329 8.20 32.32 -3.80
CA ASN A 329 8.89 32.80 -2.59
C ASN A 329 9.81 34.00 -2.87
N ASN A 330 10.34 34.12 -4.09
CA ASN A 330 11.19 35.24 -4.51
C ASN A 330 10.39 36.48 -4.96
N GLY A 331 9.08 36.51 -4.71
CA GLY A 331 8.23 37.65 -5.05
C GLY A 331 7.95 37.78 -6.54
N PHE A 332 7.87 36.66 -7.28
CA PHE A 332 7.31 36.66 -8.63
C PHE A 332 5.84 37.07 -8.55
N HIS A 333 5.62 38.39 -8.59
CA HIS A 333 4.35 39.05 -8.76
C HIS A 333 4.38 39.60 -10.19
N GLU A 334 3.44 39.15 -11.02
CA GLU A 334 3.24 39.69 -12.38
C GLU A 334 3.13 41.21 -12.36
#